data_AF-A0A0A9Z6Y9-F1
#
_entry.id   AF-A0A0A9Z6Y9-F1
#
_cell.length_a   1.000
_cell.length_b   1.000
_cell.length_c   1.000
_cell.angle_alpha   90.00
_cell.angle_beta   90.00
_cell.angle_gamma   90.00
#
_symmetry.space_group_name_H-M   'P 1'
#
loop_
_entity.id
_entity.type
_entity.pdbx_description
1 polymer ?
#
loop_
_entity_poly.entity_id
_entity_poly.type
_entity_poly.pdbx_seq_one_letter_code
_entity_poly.pdbx_strand_id
1 'polypeptide(L)'
;AFSKVVMGKRRKTFTLSELAEKKQKILLDKEHFIPYQPADVHTEEGLQVHNFQKEASVAGFDLTGDTEAIMKSAKVKKVWDKKKKKMVGVQGESKKNMIKSESGKWIPSSYKSGRYQKWMEKTLQLTMTLEVTTERQVLLNLLNASRRTNDGRNTILNYK
;
A
#
# COMPACT_ATOMS: atom_id res chain seq x y z
N ALA A 1 3.81 48.45 -61.66
CA ALA A 1 3.18 47.12 -61.69
C ALA A 1 4.20 46.10 -62.18
N PHE A 2 4.28 44.91 -61.58
CA PHE A 2 5.24 43.88 -61.99
C PHE A 2 4.69 43.08 -63.18
N SER A 3 5.50 42.92 -64.23
CA SER A 3 5.09 42.34 -65.51
C SER A 3 5.07 40.80 -65.55
N LYS A 4 5.72 40.13 -64.60
CA LYS A 4 5.77 38.67 -64.57
C LYS A 4 5.97 38.12 -63.16
N VAL A 5 4.99 37.38 -62.67
CA VAL A 5 5.06 36.68 -61.38
C VAL A 5 5.54 35.25 -61.63
N VAL A 6 6.71 34.89 -61.10
CA VAL A 6 7.27 33.54 -61.23
C VAL A 6 6.64 32.66 -60.16
N MET A 7 5.75 31.75 -60.56
CA MET A 7 5.21 30.73 -59.67
C MET A 7 6.11 29.49 -59.67
N GLY A 8 6.31 28.89 -58.50
CA GLY A 8 7.03 27.63 -58.36
C GLY A 8 6.35 26.47 -59.08
N LYS A 9 7.14 25.52 -59.59
CA LYS A 9 6.66 24.33 -60.32
C LYS A 9 5.73 23.51 -59.42
N ARG A 10 4.47 23.35 -59.82
CA ARG A 10 3.48 22.56 -59.06
C ARG A 10 3.88 21.07 -59.03
N ARG A 11 3.78 20.43 -57.87
CA ARG A 11 4.01 18.98 -57.70
C ARG A 11 2.86 18.21 -58.37
N LYS A 12 3.17 17.14 -59.10
CA LYS A 12 2.15 16.24 -59.67
C LYS A 12 1.48 15.48 -58.53
N THR A 13 0.16 15.60 -58.42
CA THR A 13 -0.65 14.77 -57.53
C THR A 13 -1.00 13.49 -58.28
N PHE A 14 -0.55 12.36 -57.78
CA PHE A 14 -0.90 11.04 -58.33
C PHE A 14 -2.40 10.79 -58.13
N THR A 15 -3.09 10.38 -59.18
CA THR A 15 -4.50 9.98 -59.09
C THR A 15 -4.61 8.56 -58.54
N LEU A 16 -5.72 8.23 -57.84
CA LEU A 16 -5.95 6.88 -57.30
C LEU A 16 -5.86 5.78 -58.38
N SER A 17 -6.18 6.13 -59.63
CA SER A 17 -6.03 5.25 -60.80
C SER A 17 -4.57 4.93 -61.13
N GLU A 18 -3.68 5.94 -61.08
CA GLU A 18 -2.23 5.76 -61.31
C GLU A 18 -1.55 4.93 -60.21
N LEU A 19 -2.08 4.93 -58.98
CA LEU A 19 -1.62 4.04 -57.90
C LEU A 19 -2.11 2.60 -58.09
N ALA A 20 -3.32 2.41 -58.62
CA ALA A 20 -3.89 1.08 -58.87
C ALA A 20 -3.13 0.32 -59.96
N GLU A 21 -2.68 1.02 -60.99
CA GLU A 21 -1.85 0.46 -62.07
C GLU A 21 -0.44 0.05 -61.59
N LYS A 22 0.02 0.60 -60.45
CA LYS A 22 1.29 0.27 -59.80
C LYS A 22 1.16 -0.78 -58.69
N LYS A 23 0.09 -1.57 -58.66
CA LYS A 23 0.05 -2.76 -57.81
C LYS A 23 1.07 -3.78 -58.34
N GLN A 24 2.27 -3.77 -57.76
CA GLN A 24 3.23 -4.84 -57.94
C GLN A 24 2.50 -6.15 -57.65
N LYS A 25 2.58 -7.11 -58.58
CA LYS A 25 2.09 -8.46 -58.37
C LYS A 25 2.94 -9.04 -57.24
N ILE A 26 2.42 -9.00 -56.03
CA ILE A 26 2.99 -9.71 -54.90
C ILE A 26 3.04 -11.17 -55.36
N LEU A 27 4.24 -11.75 -55.41
CA LEU A 27 4.44 -13.17 -55.69
C LEU A 27 3.93 -13.93 -54.47
N LEU A 28 2.61 -14.08 -54.41
CA LEU A 28 1.91 -14.79 -53.35
C LEU A 28 1.87 -16.26 -53.75
N ASP A 29 2.58 -17.09 -53.00
CA ASP A 29 2.56 -18.53 -53.20
C ASP A 29 1.20 -19.07 -52.74
N LYS A 30 0.37 -19.51 -53.70
CA LYS A 30 -1.01 -19.95 -53.42
C LYS A 30 -1.06 -21.21 -52.56
N GLU A 31 -0.04 -22.06 -52.62
CA GLU A 31 -0.01 -23.35 -51.92
C GLU A 31 0.37 -23.19 -50.44
N HIS A 32 1.17 -22.16 -50.11
CA HIS A 32 1.69 -21.94 -48.74
C HIS A 32 1.21 -20.64 -48.10
N PHE A 33 0.37 -19.86 -48.77
CA PHE A 33 -0.17 -18.62 -48.22
C PHE A 33 -1.34 -18.90 -47.27
N ILE A 34 -1.13 -18.61 -45.99
CA ILE A 34 -2.18 -18.62 -44.97
C ILE A 34 -2.70 -17.18 -44.84
N PRO A 35 -3.97 -16.90 -45.18
CA PRO A 35 -4.54 -15.57 -45.04
C PRO A 35 -4.66 -15.19 -43.55
N TYR A 36 -4.56 -13.89 -43.26
CA TYR A 36 -4.71 -13.36 -41.90
C TYR A 36 -6.12 -13.58 -41.32
N GLN A 37 -7.11 -13.69 -42.21
CA GLN A 37 -8.51 -13.90 -41.86
C GLN A 37 -9.11 -15.01 -42.73
N PRO A 38 -10.04 -15.82 -42.19
CA PRO A 38 -10.78 -16.78 -43.00
C PRO A 38 -11.60 -16.08 -44.08
N ALA A 39 -11.91 -16.81 -45.15
CA ALA A 39 -12.69 -16.26 -46.26
C ALA A 39 -14.12 -15.86 -45.84
N ASP A 40 -14.67 -16.51 -44.82
CA ASP A 40 -16.07 -16.40 -44.43
C ASP A 40 -16.29 -15.75 -43.06
N VAL A 41 -15.33 -14.93 -42.58
CA VAL A 41 -15.40 -14.25 -41.27
C VAL A 41 -16.76 -13.61 -41.03
N HIS A 42 -17.29 -12.89 -42.03
CA HIS A 42 -18.49 -12.10 -41.84
C HIS A 42 -19.75 -12.96 -41.70
N THR A 43 -19.81 -14.09 -42.40
CA THR A 43 -20.90 -15.04 -42.28
C THR A 43 -20.81 -15.81 -40.97
N GLU A 44 -19.61 -16.20 -40.56
CA GLU A 44 -19.37 -16.83 -39.25
C GLU A 44 -19.75 -15.89 -38.09
N GLU A 45 -19.37 -14.61 -38.15
CA GLU A 45 -19.74 -13.59 -37.15
C GLU A 45 -21.26 -13.41 -37.03
N GLY A 46 -21.99 -13.50 -38.16
CA GLY A 46 -23.45 -13.39 -38.20
C GLY A 46 -24.20 -14.65 -37.78
N LEU A 47 -23.62 -15.83 -38.00
CA LEU A 47 -24.19 -17.13 -37.60
C LEU A 47 -23.73 -17.61 -36.23
N GLN A 48 -22.76 -16.93 -35.63
CA GLN A 48 -22.27 -17.26 -34.31
C GLN A 48 -23.40 -17.15 -33.29
N VAL A 49 -23.62 -18.23 -32.53
CA VAL A 49 -24.51 -18.20 -31.37
C VAL A 49 -23.82 -17.39 -30.29
N HIS A 50 -24.05 -16.08 -30.30
CA HIS A 50 -23.56 -15.21 -29.26
C HIS A 50 -24.26 -15.53 -27.95
N ASN A 51 -23.48 -15.72 -26.89
CA ASN A 51 -24.06 -15.83 -25.56
C ASN A 51 -24.62 -14.46 -25.20
N PHE A 52 -25.94 -14.30 -25.30
CA PHE A 52 -26.66 -13.05 -25.00
C PHE A 52 -26.19 -12.40 -23.69
N GLN A 53 -25.86 -13.21 -22.68
CA GLN A 53 -25.34 -12.70 -21.40
C GLN A 53 -24.01 -11.94 -21.55
N LYS A 54 -23.13 -12.39 -22.44
CA LYS A 54 -21.85 -11.74 -22.72
C LYS A 54 -22.06 -10.45 -23.53
N GLU A 55 -22.93 -10.47 -24.53
CA GLU A 55 -23.27 -9.27 -25.31
C GLU A 55 -23.97 -8.22 -24.45
N ALA A 56 -24.94 -8.62 -23.64
CA ALA A 56 -25.63 -7.74 -22.70
C ALA A 56 -24.67 -7.17 -21.64
N SER A 57 -23.67 -7.95 -21.20
CA SER A 57 -22.63 -7.46 -20.28
C SER A 57 -21.68 -6.46 -20.94
N VAL A 58 -21.44 -6.56 -22.25
CA VAL A 58 -20.57 -5.64 -23.00
C VAL A 58 -21.33 -4.37 -23.41
N ALA A 59 -22.59 -4.51 -23.81
CA ALA A 59 -23.47 -3.40 -24.15
C ALA A 59 -24.02 -2.66 -22.91
N GLY A 60 -23.99 -3.31 -21.74
CA GLY A 60 -24.41 -2.74 -20.48
C GLY A 60 -23.58 -1.51 -20.10
N PHE A 61 -24.25 -0.42 -19.81
CA PHE A 61 -23.63 0.80 -19.29
C PHE A 61 -23.49 0.70 -17.77
N ASP A 62 -22.26 0.67 -17.27
CA ASP A 62 -21.98 0.61 -15.84
C ASP A 62 -21.96 2.03 -15.23
N LEU A 63 -23.01 2.38 -14.49
CA LEU A 63 -23.19 3.65 -13.77
C LEU A 63 -22.35 3.75 -12.48
N THR A 64 -21.55 2.73 -12.15
CA THR A 64 -20.83 2.69 -10.87
C THR A 64 -19.62 3.64 -10.82
N GLY A 65 -19.30 4.38 -11.90
CA GLY A 65 -18.13 5.27 -11.96
C GLY A 65 -18.29 6.69 -11.41
N ASP A 66 -19.52 7.22 -11.33
CA ASP A 66 -19.75 8.67 -11.18
C ASP A 66 -19.85 9.16 -9.73
N THR A 67 -19.77 8.25 -8.75
CA THR A 67 -19.78 8.63 -7.33
C THR A 67 -18.38 8.50 -6.73
N GLU A 68 -17.96 9.52 -5.97
CA GLU A 68 -16.67 9.47 -5.26
C GLU A 68 -16.51 8.23 -4.37
N ALA A 69 -17.63 7.72 -3.82
CA ALA A 69 -17.65 6.55 -2.96
C ALA A 69 -17.16 5.29 -3.69
N ILE A 70 -17.62 5.10 -4.94
CA ILE A 70 -17.25 3.93 -5.73
C ILE A 70 -15.85 4.08 -6.34
N MET A 71 -15.46 5.30 -6.75
CA MET A 71 -14.08 5.57 -7.14
C MET A 71 -13.08 5.28 -6.01
N LYS A 72 -13.43 5.64 -4.77
CA LYS A 72 -12.61 5.34 -3.58
C LYS A 72 -12.55 3.84 -3.29
N SER A 73 -13.66 3.11 -3.45
CA SER A 73 -13.69 1.65 -3.21
C SER A 73 -12.88 0.88 -4.26
N ALA A 74 -12.97 1.26 -5.54
CA ALA A 74 -12.19 0.68 -6.63
C ALA A 74 -10.67 0.87 -6.44
N LYS A 75 -10.27 2.01 -5.84
CA LYS A 75 -8.86 2.33 -5.57
C LYS A 75 -8.27 1.55 -4.39
N VAL A 76 -9.09 1.10 -3.44
CA VAL A 76 -8.64 0.32 -2.27
C VAL A 76 -8.76 -1.17 -2.57
N LYS A 77 -7.87 -1.67 -3.43
CA LYS A 77 -7.71 -3.12 -3.65
C LYS A 77 -7.17 -3.77 -2.38
N LYS A 78 -7.97 -4.65 -1.77
CA LYS A 78 -7.55 -5.46 -0.64
C LYS A 78 -7.30 -6.90 -1.14
N VAL A 79 -6.17 -7.47 -0.73
CA VAL A 79 -5.74 -8.83 -1.08
C VAL A 79 -5.60 -9.63 0.19
N TRP A 80 -5.91 -10.93 0.12
CA TRP A 80 -5.71 -11.84 1.23
C TRP A 80 -4.21 -12.12 1.44
N ASP A 81 -3.67 -11.71 2.59
CA ASP A 81 -2.30 -12.09 2.98
C ASP A 81 -2.32 -13.54 3.47
N LYS A 82 -1.81 -14.47 2.64
CA LYS A 82 -1.79 -15.91 2.96
C LYS A 82 -1.06 -16.23 4.27
N LYS A 83 -0.06 -15.42 4.64
CA LYS A 83 0.75 -15.62 5.87
C LYS A 83 0.03 -15.05 7.09
N LYS A 84 -0.47 -13.81 6.99
CA LYS A 84 -1.15 -13.13 8.11
C LYS A 84 -2.62 -13.52 8.25
N LYS A 85 -3.16 -14.32 7.33
CA LYS A 85 -4.55 -14.81 7.29
C LYS A 85 -5.57 -13.69 7.51
N LYS A 86 -5.34 -12.55 6.87
CA LYS A 86 -6.22 -11.38 6.93
C LYS A 86 -6.14 -10.59 5.63
N MET A 87 -7.17 -9.80 5.36
CA MET A 87 -7.20 -8.92 4.20
C MET A 87 -6.27 -7.72 4.41
N VAL A 88 -5.33 -7.48 3.50
CA VAL A 88 -4.38 -6.36 3.53
C VAL A 88 -4.54 -5.49 2.29
N GLY A 89 -4.43 -4.16 2.45
CA GLY A 89 -4.49 -3.23 1.31
C GLY A 89 -3.20 -3.27 0.49
N VAL A 90 -3.29 -3.45 -0.83
CA VAL A 90 -2.14 -3.55 -1.76
C VAL A 90 -1.28 -2.29 -1.77
N GLN A 91 -1.88 -1.13 -1.51
CA GLN A 91 -1.20 0.17 -1.54
C GLN A 91 -0.69 0.63 -0.14
N GLY A 92 -0.83 -0.23 0.88
CA GLY A 92 -0.70 0.11 2.30
C GLY A 92 0.72 0.17 2.86
N GLU A 93 1.76 -0.22 2.11
CA GLU A 93 3.12 -0.22 2.65
C GLU A 93 3.72 1.18 2.81
N SER A 94 3.27 2.16 2.02
CA SER A 94 3.76 3.55 2.09
C SER A 94 3.40 4.28 3.39
N LYS A 95 2.37 3.84 4.13
CA LYS A 95 1.84 4.54 5.32
C LYS A 95 2.05 3.80 6.64
N LYS A 96 2.73 2.65 6.63
CA LYS A 96 2.90 1.79 7.82
C LYS A 96 3.58 2.50 9.00
N ASN A 97 4.38 3.54 8.72
CA ASN A 97 5.11 4.32 9.72
C ASN A 97 4.70 5.80 9.72
N MET A 98 3.48 6.14 9.29
CA MET A 98 2.99 7.51 9.29
C MET A 98 1.79 7.65 10.22
N ILE A 99 1.71 8.76 10.94
CA ILE A 99 0.61 9.15 11.81
C ILE A 99 -0.03 10.40 11.23
N LYS A 100 -1.35 10.47 11.25
CA LYS A 100 -2.08 11.70 10.86
C LYS A 100 -2.10 12.65 12.06
N SER A 101 -1.53 13.84 11.88
CA SER A 101 -1.59 14.91 12.89
C SER A 101 -2.99 15.50 12.99
N GLU A 102 -3.24 16.24 14.07
CA GLU A 102 -4.48 17.02 14.27
C GLU A 102 -4.73 18.02 13.13
N SER A 103 -3.66 18.57 12.56
CA SER A 103 -3.68 19.41 11.37
C SER A 103 -3.92 18.65 10.05
N GLY A 104 -4.12 17.33 10.11
CA GLY A 104 -4.39 16.48 8.96
C GLY A 104 -3.18 16.08 8.12
N LYS A 105 -1.97 16.56 8.46
CA LYS A 105 -0.72 16.21 7.78
C LYS A 105 -0.22 14.83 8.23
N TRP A 106 0.46 14.12 7.34
CA TRP A 106 1.10 12.85 7.69
C TRP A 106 2.51 13.11 8.20
N ILE A 107 2.81 12.65 9.42
CA ILE A 107 4.12 12.79 10.08
C ILE A 107 4.67 11.38 10.36
N PRO A 108 5.98 11.12 10.16
CA PRO A 108 6.57 9.83 10.54
C PRO A 108 6.33 9.49 12.00
N SER A 109 6.04 8.22 12.29
CA SER A 109 5.80 7.73 13.65
C SER A 109 7.01 7.91 14.59
N SER A 110 8.22 8.05 14.02
CA SER A 110 9.44 8.37 14.75
C SER A 110 9.32 9.62 15.64
N TYR A 111 8.59 10.64 15.17
CA TYR A 111 8.39 11.88 15.94
C TYR A 111 7.54 11.66 17.20
N LYS A 112 6.66 10.64 17.22
CA LYS A 112 5.88 10.24 18.41
C LYS A 112 6.59 9.09 19.15
N SER A 113 7.85 9.27 19.50
CA SER A 113 8.71 8.24 20.13
C SER A 113 8.28 7.85 21.56
N GLY A 114 7.43 8.65 22.22
CA GLY A 114 6.97 8.40 23.59
C GLY A 114 8.08 8.47 24.64
N ARG A 115 9.25 9.06 24.33
CA ARG A 115 10.43 9.07 25.20
C ARG A 115 10.16 9.71 26.57
N TYR A 116 9.37 10.79 26.61
CA TYR A 116 8.97 11.45 27.86
C TYR A 116 8.07 10.56 28.73
N GLN A 117 7.07 9.91 28.13
CA GLN A 117 6.17 8.99 28.86
C GLN A 117 6.94 7.81 29.45
N LYS A 118 7.87 7.22 28.68
CA LYS A 118 8.76 6.16 29.17
C LYS A 118 9.68 6.64 30.30
N TRP A 119 10.21 7.85 30.20
CA TRP A 119 11.01 8.44 31.28
C TRP A 119 10.15 8.63 32.53
N MET A 120 8.96 9.20 32.40
CA MET A 120 8.01 9.42 33.50
C MET A 120 7.63 8.10 34.20
N GLU A 121 7.28 7.07 33.42
CA GLU A 121 7.00 5.72 33.94
C GLU A 121 8.20 5.16 34.71
N LYS A 122 9.41 5.28 34.14
CA LYS A 122 10.64 4.81 34.79
C LYS A 122 10.95 5.59 36.06
N THR A 123 10.77 6.91 36.07
CA THR A 123 11.01 7.74 37.26
C THR A 123 9.98 7.44 38.34
N LEU A 124 8.71 7.24 37.98
CA LEU A 124 7.65 6.91 38.93
C LEU A 124 7.83 5.51 39.53
N GLN A 125 8.26 4.54 38.71
CA GLN A 125 8.64 3.21 39.21
C GLN A 125 9.85 3.30 40.13
N LEU A 126 10.85 4.11 39.77
CA LEU A 126 12.04 4.31 40.60
C LEU A 126 11.66 4.91 41.95
N THR A 127 10.80 5.94 42.00
CA THR A 127 10.36 6.54 43.27
C THR A 127 9.64 5.52 44.16
N MET A 128 8.73 4.72 43.59
CA MET A 128 8.04 3.66 44.34
C MET A 128 9.02 2.60 44.89
N THR A 129 10.04 2.22 44.11
CA THR A 129 11.03 1.23 44.56
C THR A 129 11.94 1.76 45.67
N LEU A 130 12.25 3.06 45.65
CA LEU A 130 13.08 3.69 46.67
C LEU A 130 12.34 3.73 48.01
N GLU A 131 11.05 4.05 48.02
CA GLU A 131 10.21 4.08 49.23
C GLU A 131 10.18 2.70 49.91
N VAL A 132 9.86 1.64 49.16
CA VAL A 132 9.83 0.25 49.70
C VAL A 132 11.21 -0.20 50.21
N THR A 133 12.29 0.24 49.58
CA THR A 133 13.66 -0.12 49.99
C THR A 133 14.06 0.61 51.27
N THR A 134 13.69 1.88 51.41
CA THR A 134 13.91 2.66 52.64
C THR A 134 13.15 2.06 53.82
N GLU A 135 11.91 1.63 53.62
CA GLU A 135 11.13 0.95 54.67
C GLU A 135 11.79 -0.35 55.12
N ARG A 136 12.26 -1.18 54.17
CA ARG A 136 13.03 -2.39 54.50
C ARG A 136 14.29 -2.07 55.29
N GLN A 137 15.04 -1.04 54.90
CA GLN A 137 16.29 -0.69 55.57
C GLN A 137 16.05 -0.17 57.00
N VAL A 138 14.99 0.62 57.21
CA VAL A 138 14.57 1.08 58.54
C VAL A 138 14.17 -0.11 59.42
N LEU A 139 13.39 -1.05 58.90
CA LEU A 139 12.99 -2.25 59.64
C LEU A 139 14.19 -3.14 60.00
N LEU A 140 15.16 -3.30 59.11
CA LEU A 140 16.40 -4.04 59.40
C LEU A 140 17.24 -3.33 60.47
N ASN A 141 17.34 -2.00 60.41
CA ASN A 141 18.07 -1.22 61.42
C ASN A 141 17.41 -1.35 62.81
N LEU A 142 16.08 -1.31 62.89
CA LEU A 142 15.32 -1.50 64.13
C LEU A 142 15.46 -2.92 64.69
N LEU A 143 15.41 -3.94 63.84
CA LEU A 143 15.59 -5.34 64.23
C LEU A 143 17.00 -5.59 64.80
N ASN A 144 18.02 -4.98 64.19
CA ASN A 144 19.41 -5.08 64.64
C ASN A 144 19.70 -4.25 65.90
N ALA A 145 18.90 -3.23 66.19
CA ALA A 145 18.95 -2.51 67.46
C ALA A 145 18.36 -3.34 68.60
N SER A 146 17.25 -4.05 68.35
CA SER A 146 16.61 -4.94 69.36
C SER A 146 17.47 -6.16 69.73
N ARG A 147 18.26 -6.71 68.79
CA ARG A 147 19.19 -7.82 69.10
C ARG A 147 20.32 -7.39 70.03
N ARG A 148 20.79 -6.14 69.97
CA ARG A 148 21.91 -5.62 70.79
C ARG A 148 21.57 -5.42 72.26
N THR A 149 20.29 -5.35 72.64
CA THR A 149 19.87 -5.12 74.04
C THR A 149 19.58 -6.41 74.81
N ASN A 150 19.65 -7.58 74.17
CA ASN A 150 19.30 -8.86 74.80
C ASN A 150 20.52 -9.71 75.21
N ASP A 151 21.76 -9.29 74.93
CA ASP A 151 22.98 -10.01 75.31
C ASP A 151 23.42 -9.81 76.77
N GLY A 152 22.60 -9.14 77.60
CA GLY A 152 23.01 -8.65 78.92
C GLY A 152 22.33 -9.26 80.14
N ARG A 153 21.61 -10.40 80.04
CA ARG A 153 20.95 -11.03 81.21
C ARG A 153 21.34 -12.49 81.40
N ASN A 154 22.62 -12.73 81.70
CA ASN A 154 23.01 -13.92 82.47
C ASN A 154 24.29 -13.63 83.27
N THR A 155 24.13 -13.02 84.45
CA THR A 155 25.19 -12.95 85.47
C THR A 155 24.79 -13.85 86.64
N ILE A 156 25.36 -15.05 86.69
CA ILE A 156 25.34 -15.89 87.89
C ILE A 156 26.33 -15.26 88.89
N LEU A 157 25.79 -14.77 90.00
CA LEU A 157 26.56 -14.25 91.13
C LEU A 157 27.24 -15.41 91.87
N ASN A 158 28.57 -15.43 91.87
CA ASN A 158 29.35 -16.26 92.81
C ASN A 158 29.90 -15.36 93.91
N TYR A 159 29.40 -15.54 95.14
CA TYR A 159 29.98 -14.98 96.36
C TYR A 159 30.67 -16.11 97.14
N LYS A 160 31.96 -15.87 97.42
CA LYS A 160 32.87 -16.48 98.42
C LYS A 160 33.07 -17.99 98.41
#